data_AF-A0A5C7SZJ4-F1
#
_entry.id   AF-A0A5C7SZJ4-F1
#
_cell.length_a   1.000
_cell.length_b   1.000
_cell.length_c   1.000
_cell.angle_alpha   90.00
_cell.angle_beta   90.00
_cell.angle_gamma   90.00
#
_symmetry.space_group_name_H-M   'P 1'
#
loop_
_entity.id
_entity.type
_entity.pdbx_description
1 polymer ?
#
loop_
_entity_poly.entity_id
_entity_poly.type
_entity_poly.pdbx_seq_one_letter_code
_entity_poly.pdbx_strand_id
1 'polypeptide(L)'
;LAHHWQRLLDEGRFSSMTEIAAAEGIDLGQASKMSRLAQLAPDLIEAIALGRLEVGVSQLLRGKLPTSWLAQREALVAGSR
;
A
#
# COMPACT_ATOMS: atom_id res chain seq x y z
N LEU A 1 -8.65 -1.81 -8.13
CA LEU A 1 -8.82 -0.35 -7.94
C LEU A 1 -7.46 0.35 -7.78
N ALA A 2 -6.65 0.03 -6.78
CA ALA A 2 -5.35 0.68 -6.59
C ALA A 2 -4.37 0.59 -7.79
N HIS A 3 -4.21 -0.58 -8.43
CA HIS A 3 -3.39 -0.66 -9.66
C HIS A 3 -3.96 0.16 -10.83
N HIS A 4 -5.29 0.32 -10.86
CA HIS A 4 -5.93 1.18 -11.84
C HIS A 4 -5.62 2.66 -11.55
N TRP A 5 -5.68 3.08 -10.29
CA TRP A 5 -5.28 4.41 -9.86
C TRP A 5 -3.82 4.72 -10.17
N GLN A 6 -2.91 3.76 -9.94
CA GLN A 6 -1.51 3.91 -10.31
C GLN A 6 -1.37 4.15 -11.82
N ARG A 7 -2.03 3.33 -12.64
CA ARG A 7 -2.04 3.51 -14.09
C ARG A 7 -2.58 4.90 -14.50
N LEU A 8 -3.64 5.38 -13.86
CA LEU A 8 -4.18 6.72 -14.13
C LEU A 8 -3.21 7.84 -13.80
N LEU A 9 -2.41 7.70 -12.74
CA LEU A 9 -1.34 8.63 -12.39
C LEU A 9 -0.19 8.55 -13.40
N ASP A 10 0.22 7.34 -13.77
CA ASP A 10 1.31 7.10 -14.73
C ASP A 10 0.97 7.63 -16.13
N GLU A 11 -0.30 7.52 -16.53
CA GLU A 11 -0.85 8.08 -17.78
C GLU A 11 -1.07 9.61 -17.71
N GLY A 12 -0.84 10.24 -16.56
CA GLY A 12 -1.09 11.67 -16.34
C GLY A 12 -2.57 12.06 -16.43
N ARG A 13 -3.49 11.10 -16.35
CA ARG A 13 -4.95 11.35 -16.36
C ARG A 13 -5.43 11.99 -15.07
N PHE A 14 -4.70 11.76 -13.99
CA PHE A 14 -4.82 12.44 -12.72
C PHE A 14 -3.44 12.87 -12.24
N SER A 15 -3.35 14.00 -11.56
CA SER A 15 -2.10 14.56 -11.04
C SER A 15 -1.75 14.07 -9.64
N SER A 16 -2.75 13.57 -8.89
CA SER A 16 -2.56 13.17 -7.50
C SER A 16 -3.62 12.19 -6.98
N MET A 17 -3.28 11.54 -5.87
CA MET A 17 -4.22 10.69 -5.13
C MET A 17 -5.43 11.47 -4.58
N THR A 18 -5.29 12.78 -4.34
CA THR A 18 -6.40 13.64 -3.90
C THR A 18 -7.48 13.76 -4.97
N GLU A 19 -7.08 13.94 -6.23
CA GLU A 19 -8.04 14.00 -7.34
C GLU A 19 -8.72 12.65 -7.57
N ILE A 20 -7.96 11.55 -7.46
CA ILE A 20 -8.52 10.19 -7.54
C ILE A 20 -9.53 9.96 -6.41
N ALA A 21 -9.20 10.32 -5.17
CA ALA A 21 -10.12 10.19 -4.05
C ALA A 21 -11.42 10.99 -4.27
N ALA A 22 -11.31 12.22 -4.76
CA ALA A 22 -12.47 13.05 -5.10
C ALA A 22 -13.31 12.45 -6.23
N ALA A 23 -12.68 11.94 -7.28
CA ALA A 23 -13.36 11.31 -8.42
C ALA A 23 -14.08 10.01 -8.04
N GLU A 24 -13.52 9.25 -7.11
CA GLU A 24 -14.07 8.00 -6.60
C GLU A 24 -15.06 8.22 -5.44
N GLY A 25 -15.22 9.46 -4.96
CA GLY A 25 -16.13 9.79 -3.85
C GLY A 25 -15.70 9.21 -2.50
N ILE A 26 -14.39 8.98 -2.31
CA ILE A 26 -13.82 8.39 -1.09
C ILE A 26 -12.91 9.39 -0.37
N ASP A 27 -12.71 9.17 0.92
CA ASP A 27 -11.74 9.93 1.70
C ASP A 27 -10.30 9.66 1.22
N LEU A 28 -9.46 10.72 1.19
CA LEU A 28 -8.05 10.63 0.79
C LEU A 28 -7.26 9.64 1.67
N GLY A 29 -7.57 9.59 2.97
CA GLY A 29 -6.99 8.62 3.88
C GLY A 29 -7.33 7.19 3.47
N GLN A 30 -8.55 6.91 3.03
CA GLN A 30 -8.96 5.59 2.51
C GLN A 30 -8.26 5.24 1.19
N ALA A 31 -8.26 6.17 0.23
CA ALA A 31 -7.56 6.00 -1.05
C ALA A 31 -6.07 5.70 -0.84
N SER A 32 -5.42 6.45 0.06
CA SER A 32 -4.00 6.29 0.39
C SER A 32 -3.70 4.94 1.04
N LYS A 33 -4.56 4.47 1.96
CA LYS A 33 -4.40 3.15 2.59
C LYS A 33 -4.54 2.02 1.57
N MET A 34 -5.56 2.08 0.72
CA MET A 34 -5.79 1.10 -0.34
C MET A 34 -4.62 1.06 -1.32
N SER A 35 -4.11 2.22 -1.74
CA SER A 35 -2.94 2.30 -2.62
C SER A 35 -1.70 1.68 -1.96
N ARG A 36 -1.46 1.99 -0.68
CA ARG A 36 -0.31 1.44 0.06
C ARG A 36 -0.39 -0.07 0.23
N LEU A 37 -1.57 -0.62 0.54
CA LEU A 37 -1.77 -2.07 0.67
C LEU A 37 -1.55 -2.79 -0.67
N ALA A 38 -1.98 -2.20 -1.79
CA ALA A 38 -1.79 -2.80 -3.11
C ALA A 38 -0.33 -2.75 -3.62
N GLN A 39 0.54 -1.96 -3.00
CA GLN A 39 1.98 -1.91 -3.31
C GLN A 39 2.81 -2.91 -2.49
N LEU A 40 2.19 -3.64 -1.56
CA LEU A 40 2.87 -4.69 -0.82
C LEU A 40 3.26 -5.84 -1.75
N ALA A 41 4.40 -6.47 -1.43
CA ALA A 41 4.79 -7.70 -2.09
C ALA A 41 3.68 -8.76 -1.89
N PRO A 42 3.24 -9.47 -2.96
CA PRO A 42 2.11 -10.40 -2.89
C PRO A 42 2.24 -11.48 -1.80
N ASP A 43 3.44 -12.01 -1.60
CA ASP A 43 3.76 -13.00 -0.58
C ASP A 43 3.64 -12.44 0.85
N LEU A 44 3.88 -11.14 1.05
CA LEU A 44 3.67 -10.49 2.35
C LEU A 44 2.17 -10.32 2.65
N ILE A 45 1.37 -9.99 1.63
CA ILE A 45 -0.10 -9.93 1.76
C ILE A 45 -0.62 -11.31 2.15
N GLU A 46 -0.16 -12.37 1.49
CA GLU A 46 -0.53 -13.74 1.78
C GLU A 46 -0.09 -14.15 3.20
N ALA A 47 1.14 -13.85 3.60
CA ALA A 47 1.65 -14.15 4.93
C ALA A 47 0.84 -13.45 6.04
N ILE A 48 0.47 -12.18 5.84
CA ILE A 48 -0.37 -11.42 6.79
C ILE A 48 -1.78 -12.04 6.84
N ALA A 49 -2.39 -12.33 5.68
CA ALA A 49 -3.73 -12.90 5.61
C ALA A 49 -3.82 -14.29 6.25
N LEU A 50 -2.75 -15.09 6.17
CA LEU A 50 -2.65 -16.41 6.78
C LEU A 50 -2.18 -16.37 8.25
N GLY A 51 -1.95 -15.19 8.82
CA GLY A 51 -1.44 -15.04 10.20
C GLY A 51 -0.01 -15.54 10.39
N ARG A 52 0.75 -15.72 9.31
CA ARG A 52 2.17 -16.12 9.34
C ARG A 52 3.11 -14.95 9.59
N LEU A 53 2.61 -13.72 9.43
CA LEU A 53 3.33 -12.49 9.71
C LEU A 53 2.41 -11.55 10.50
N GLU A 54 2.72 -11.30 11.76
CA GLU A 54 2.03 -10.30 12.56
C GLU A 54 2.61 -8.92 12.28
N VAL A 55 1.81 -8.04 11.67
CA VAL A 55 2.19 -6.64 11.43
C VAL A 55 1.12 -5.72 11.95
N GLY A 56 1.52 -4.74 12.75
CA GLY A 56 0.61 -3.70 13.20
C GLY A 56 0.11 -2.85 12.03
N VAL A 57 -1.19 -2.51 12.03
CA VAL A 57 -1.80 -1.59 11.04
C VAL A 57 -1.03 -0.26 10.97
N SER A 58 -0.51 0.22 12.11
CA SER A 58 0.36 1.40 12.18
C SER A 58 1.64 1.26 11.34
N GLN A 59 2.26 0.09 11.34
CA GLN A 59 3.51 -0.17 10.64
C GLN A 59 3.29 -0.22 9.13
N LEU A 60 2.17 -0.80 8.68
CA LEU A 60 1.76 -0.80 7.28
C LEU A 60 1.33 0.57 6.78
N LEU A 61 0.61 1.36 7.60
CA LEU A 61 -0.04 2.59 7.14
C LEU A 61 0.70 3.87 7.48
N ARG A 62 1.54 3.91 8.53
CA ARG A 62 2.32 5.09 8.95
C ARG A 62 3.83 4.92 8.76
N GLY A 63 4.33 3.69 8.61
CA GLY A 63 5.73 3.44 8.34
C GLY A 63 6.14 3.92 6.94
N LYS A 64 7.37 4.40 6.80
CA LYS A 64 8.02 4.53 5.48
C LYS A 64 8.35 3.13 4.97
N LEU A 65 7.34 2.42 4.49
CA LEU A 65 7.56 1.13 3.84
C LEU A 65 8.21 1.39 2.48
N PRO A 66 9.35 0.76 2.16
CA PRO A 66 10.01 0.95 0.88
C PRO A 66 9.11 0.47 -0.27
N THR A 67 9.28 1.05 -1.45
CA THR A 67 8.58 0.61 -2.67
C THR A 67 9.16 -0.69 -3.23
N SER A 68 10.45 -0.96 -3.01
CA SER A 68 11.10 -2.21 -3.38
C SER A 68 10.56 -3.37 -2.55
N TRP A 69 9.99 -4.38 -3.20
CA TRP A 69 9.52 -5.60 -2.52
C TRP A 69 10.62 -6.34 -1.75
N LEU A 70 11.86 -6.32 -2.22
CA LEU A 70 12.98 -6.92 -1.48
C LEU A 70 13.18 -6.18 -0.15
N ALA A 71 13.25 -4.85 -0.19
CA ALA A 71 13.40 -4.03 1.00
C ALA A 71 12.17 -4.11 1.92
N GLN A 72 10.96 -4.33 1.38
CA GLN A 72 9.75 -4.57 2.19
C GLN A 72 9.88 -5.85 3.00
N ARG A 73 10.34 -6.94 2.36
CA ARG A 73 10.56 -8.23 3.03
C ARG A 73 11.57 -8.08 4.16
N GLU A 74 12.69 -7.41 3.91
CA GLU A 74 13.69 -7.14 4.95
C GLU A 74 13.12 -6.31 6.10
N ALA A 75 12.40 -5.22 5.81
CA ALA A 75 11.84 -4.32 6.82
C ALA A 75 10.76 -4.98 7.69
N LEU A 76 9.91 -5.84 7.11
CA LEU A 76 8.80 -6.47 7.82
C LEU A 76 9.18 -7.77 8.52
N VAL A 77 10.14 -8.53 7.97
CA VAL A 77 10.70 -9.71 8.67
C VAL A 77 11.59 -9.29 9.84
N ALA A 78 12.36 -8.21 9.71
CA ALA A 78 13.20 -7.71 10.80
C ALA A 78 12.41 -7.08 11.96
N GLY A 79 11.22 -6.51 11.68
CA GLY A 79 10.34 -5.92 12.70
C GLY A 79 9.46 -6.92 13.46
N SER A 80 9.54 -8.21 13.14
CA SER A 80 8.78 -9.31 13.76
C SER A 80 9.52 -9.98 14.95
N ARG A 81 10.58 -9.37 15.47
CA ARG A 81 11.35 -9.86 16.64
C ARG A 81 11.06 -9.07 17.90
#